data_AF-A0A1F2UP65-F1
#
_entry.id   AF-A0A1F2UP65-F1
#
_cell.length_a   1.000
_cell.length_b   1.000
_cell.length_c   1.000
_cell.angle_alpha   90.00
_cell.angle_beta   90.00
_cell.angle_gamma   90.00
#
_symmetry.space_group_name_H-M   'P 1'
#
loop_
_entity.id
_entity.type
_entity.pdbx_description
1 polymer ?
#
loop_
_entity_poly.entity_id
_entity_poly.type
_entity_poly.pdbx_seq_one_letter_code
_entity_poly.pdbx_strand_id
1 'polypeptide(L)'
;MQELGIDQPVHVINVLDDEDARGKRSLGSPTIRINGLDVDPLARESTDFAMKCRIYRVGDGIQGYPSKDMVVAALKDAGELV
;
A
#
# COMPACT_ATOMS: atom_id res chain seq x y z
N MET A 1 9.49 9.47 3.68
CA MET A 1 9.98 9.79 2.31
C MET A 1 11.01 10.91 2.35
N GLN A 2 10.72 12.05 2.99
CA GLN A 2 11.70 13.14 3.16
C GLN A 2 13.04 12.70 3.79
N GLU A 3 12.99 11.80 4.78
CA GLU A 3 14.21 11.21 5.39
C GLU A 3 15.04 10.34 4.42
N LEU A 4 14.44 9.88 3.32
CA LEU A 4 15.11 9.15 2.23
C LEU A 4 15.46 10.07 1.06
N GLY A 5 15.27 11.39 1.19
CA GLY A 5 15.46 12.35 0.10
C GLY A 5 14.39 12.29 -0.99
N ILE A 6 13.28 11.56 -0.76
CA ILE A 6 12.19 11.42 -1.72
C ILE A 6 11.15 12.51 -1.45
N ASP A 7 11.02 13.42 -2.40
CA ASP A 7 10.02 14.50 -2.42
C ASP A 7 8.96 14.23 -3.49
N GLN A 8 8.23 13.12 -3.33
CA GLN A 8 7.11 12.78 -4.20
C GLN A 8 5.78 13.13 -3.53
N PRO A 9 4.80 13.64 -4.29
CA PRO A 9 3.48 13.96 -3.75
C PRO A 9 2.76 12.69 -3.30
N VAL A 10 2.21 12.72 -2.09
CA VAL A 10 1.34 11.65 -1.58
C VAL A 10 -0.09 11.93 -2.02
N HIS A 11 -0.62 11.08 -2.89
CA HIS A 11 -2.01 11.15 -3.34
C HIS A 11 -2.91 10.31 -2.44
N VAL A 12 -3.66 10.96 -1.56
CA VAL A 12 -4.65 10.30 -0.70
C VAL A 12 -5.96 10.14 -1.46
N ILE A 13 -6.45 8.91 -1.56
CA ILE A 13 -7.70 8.58 -2.26
C ILE A 13 -8.67 7.98 -1.26
N ASN A 14 -9.83 8.62 -1.09
CA ASN A 14 -10.90 8.08 -0.25
C ASN A 14 -11.64 6.97 -0.98
N VAL A 15 -11.97 5.90 -0.25
CA VAL A 15 -12.81 4.81 -0.71
C VAL A 15 -14.11 4.85 0.08
N LEU A 16 -15.23 5.06 -0.60
CA LEU A 16 -16.50 5.40 0.06
C LEU A 16 -17.38 4.17 0.34
N ASP A 17 -17.34 3.20 -0.57
CA ASP A 17 -18.20 2.02 -0.57
C ASP A 17 -17.54 0.87 -1.34
N ASP A 18 -18.20 -0.28 -1.41
CA ASP A 18 -17.63 -1.49 -2.01
C ASP A 18 -17.49 -1.42 -3.53
N GLU A 19 -18.38 -0.71 -4.22
CA GLU A 19 -18.28 -0.50 -5.67
C GLU A 19 -17.07 0.37 -5.98
N ASP A 20 -16.90 1.46 -5.23
CA ASP A 20 -15.75 2.35 -5.32
C ASP A 20 -14.43 1.62 -4.95
N ALA A 21 -14.45 0.74 -3.95
CA ALA A 21 -13.31 -0.09 -3.58
C ALA A 21 -12.87 -1.01 -4.73
N ARG A 22 -13.82 -1.66 -5.41
CA ARG A 22 -13.54 -2.52 -6.57
C ARG A 22 -13.02 -1.69 -7.75
N GLY A 23 -13.64 -0.54 -8.04
CA GLY A 23 -13.21 0.37 -9.09
C GLY A 23 -11.79 0.89 -8.88
N LYS A 24 -11.41 1.18 -7.62
CA LYS A 24 -10.07 1.64 -7.24
C LYS A 24 -9.08 0.50 -6.96
N ARG A 25 -9.54 -0.75 -7.00
CA ARG A 25 -8.78 -1.96 -6.64
C ARG A 25 -8.17 -1.86 -5.24
N SER A 26 -8.97 -1.39 -4.29
CA SER A 26 -8.59 -1.25 -2.88
C SER A 26 -8.74 -2.58 -2.17
N LEU A 27 -7.67 -3.05 -1.52
CA LEU A 27 -7.66 -4.28 -0.72
C LEU A 27 -8.09 -4.02 0.74
N GLY A 28 -8.55 -2.80 1.02
CA GLY A 28 -8.91 -2.32 2.34
C GLY A 28 -8.01 -1.18 2.81
N SER A 29 -8.42 -0.48 3.85
CA SER A 29 -7.74 0.68 4.40
C SER A 29 -6.67 0.28 5.42
N PRO A 30 -5.46 0.87 5.35
CA PRO A 30 -4.91 1.59 4.21
C PRO A 30 -4.50 0.60 3.09
N THR A 31 -4.59 1.02 1.82
CA THR A 31 -3.92 0.38 0.67
C THR A 31 -2.92 1.40 0.12
N ILE A 32 -1.62 1.08 0.23
CA ILE A 32 -0.55 1.97 -0.23
C ILE A 32 0.05 1.39 -1.50
N ARG A 33 0.16 2.22 -2.54
CA ARG A 33 0.75 1.84 -3.83
C ARG A 33 1.84 2.82 -4.24
N ILE A 34 2.91 2.28 -4.80
CA ILE A 34 4.00 3.05 -5.43
C ILE A 34 4.03 2.64 -6.90
N ASN A 35 3.95 3.62 -7.81
CA ASN A 35 3.84 3.37 -9.26
C ASN A 35 2.74 2.34 -9.62
N GLY A 36 1.64 2.33 -8.86
CA GLY A 36 0.49 1.43 -9.05
C GLY A 36 0.64 0.04 -8.42
N LEU A 37 1.81 -0.33 -7.90
CA LEU A 37 2.06 -1.61 -7.24
C LEU A 37 1.86 -1.50 -5.72
N ASP A 38 1.21 -2.49 -5.12
CA ASP A 38 1.04 -2.56 -3.66
C ASP A 38 2.39 -2.71 -2.94
N VAL A 39 2.51 -2.06 -1.78
CA VAL A 39 3.71 -2.15 -0.92
C VAL A 39 3.89 -3.53 -0.31
N ASP A 40 2.83 -4.34 -0.23
CA ASP A 40 2.90 -5.75 0.14
C ASP A 40 3.02 -6.61 -1.12
N PRO A 41 4.16 -7.28 -1.35
CA PRO A 41 4.35 -8.11 -2.53
C PRO A 41 3.36 -9.28 -2.61
N LEU A 42 2.91 -9.82 -1.48
CA LEU A 42 1.96 -10.93 -1.44
C LEU A 42 0.55 -10.49 -1.84
N ALA A 43 0.27 -9.19 -1.75
CA ALA A 43 -1.04 -8.63 -2.06
C ALA A 43 -1.17 -8.17 -3.52
N ARG A 44 -0.06 -8.12 -4.29
CA ARG A 44 -0.04 -7.60 -5.67
C ARG A 44 -0.97 -8.39 -6.62
N GLU A 45 -1.14 -9.67 -6.36
CA GLU A 45 -2.02 -10.56 -7.14
C GLU A 45 -3.42 -10.69 -6.54
N SER A 46 -3.68 -10.09 -5.38
CA SER A 46 -4.98 -10.20 -4.71
C SER A 46 -6.06 -9.45 -5.48
N THR A 47 -7.21 -10.09 -5.61
CA THR A 47 -8.44 -9.52 -6.20
C THR A 47 -9.56 -9.35 -5.18
N ASP A 48 -9.25 -9.50 -3.89
CA ASP A 48 -10.19 -9.40 -2.77
C ASP A 48 -10.48 -7.92 -2.43
N PHE A 49 -10.94 -7.18 -3.43
CA PHE A 49 -11.23 -5.75 -3.33
C PHE A 49 -12.54 -5.52 -2.61
N ALA A 50 -12.49 -4.76 -1.51
CA ALA A 50 -13.66 -4.46 -0.70
C ALA A 50 -13.44 -3.22 0.17
N MET A 51 -14.53 -2.59 0.59
CA MET A 51 -14.49 -1.54 1.61
C MET A 51 -14.35 -2.19 2.99
N LYS A 52 -13.10 -2.40 3.42
CA LYS A 52 -12.74 -3.05 4.70
C LYS A 52 -11.48 -2.46 5.30
N CYS A 53 -11.19 -2.78 6.55
CA CYS A 53 -9.86 -2.54 7.13
C CYS A 53 -8.89 -3.64 6.68
N ARG A 54 -7.65 -3.26 6.42
CA ARG A 54 -6.58 -4.19 6.04
C ARG A 54 -5.63 -4.44 7.21
N ILE A 55 -5.18 -5.67 7.31
CA ILE A 55 -4.15 -6.09 8.24
C ILE A 55 -2.90 -6.47 7.44
N TYR A 56 -1.74 -6.05 7.94
CA TYR A 56 -0.44 -6.31 7.37
C TYR A 56 0.34 -7.25 8.30
N ARG A 57 0.99 -8.25 7.72
CA ARG A 57 1.90 -9.13 8.46
C ARG A 57 3.28 -8.50 8.50
N VAL A 58 3.79 -8.24 9.71
CA VAL A 58 5.07 -7.55 9.91
C VAL A 58 5.87 -8.30 10.96
N GLY A 59 6.98 -8.91 10.52
CA GLY A 59 7.73 -9.85 11.35
C GLY A 59 6.85 -11.02 11.78
N ASP A 60 6.82 -11.30 13.08
CA ASP A 60 5.96 -12.36 13.64
C ASP A 60 4.52 -11.88 13.92
N GLY A 61 4.29 -10.56 13.89
CA GLY A 61 3.03 -9.93 14.28
C GLY A 61 2.15 -9.46 13.13
N ILE A 62 1.04 -8.83 13.51
CA ILE A 62 0.10 -8.17 12.61
C ILE A 62 -0.15 -6.73 13.06
N GLN A 63 -0.41 -5.83 12.12
CA GLN A 63 -0.78 -4.44 12.40
C GLN A 63 -1.71 -3.86 11.33
N GLY A 64 -2.35 -2.73 11.64
CA GLY A 64 -3.33 -2.07 10.75
C GLY A 64 -2.74 -1.19 9.65
N TYR A 65 -1.41 -1.15 9.50
CA TYR A 65 -0.72 -0.36 8.48
C TYR A 65 0.59 -1.06 8.07
N PRO A 66 1.12 -0.81 6.85
CA PRO A 66 2.36 -1.45 6.42
C PRO A 66 3.55 -0.94 7.25
N SER A 67 4.56 -1.80 7.41
CA SER A 67 5.80 -1.36 8.08
C SER A 67 6.57 -0.38 7.21
N LYS A 68 7.44 0.41 7.85
CA LYS A 68 8.39 1.27 7.15
C LYS A 68 9.26 0.46 6.15
N ASP A 69 9.69 -0.73 6.55
CA ASP A 69 10.53 -1.60 5.72
C ASP A 69 9.81 -2.04 4.45
N MET A 70 8.52 -2.35 4.51
CA MET A 70 7.71 -2.68 3.32
C MET A 70 7.66 -1.51 2.34
N VAL A 71 7.43 -0.29 2.85
CA VAL A 71 7.39 0.91 2.00
C VAL A 71 8.78 1.17 1.39
N VAL A 72 9.86 1.04 2.16
CA VAL A 72 11.24 1.20 1.67
C VAL A 72 11.58 0.15 0.62
N ALA A 73 11.21 -1.12 0.84
CA ALA A 73 11.45 -2.20 -0.11
C ALA A 73 10.68 -1.97 -1.41
N ALA A 74 9.42 -1.54 -1.32
CA ALA A 74 8.62 -1.20 -2.49
C ALA A 74 9.15 0.03 -3.25
N LEU A 75 9.73 1.01 -2.57
CA LEU A 75 10.43 2.15 -3.21
C LEU A 75 11.68 1.68 -3.98
N LYS A 76 12.48 0.77 -3.39
CA LYS A 76 13.63 0.16 -4.05
C LYS A 76 13.23 -0.64 -5.29
N ASP A 77 12.19 -1.47 -5.17
CA ASP A 77 11.61 -2.25 -6.27
C ASP A 77 11.11 -1.36 -7.41
N ALA A 78 10.53 -0.21 -7.06
CA ALA A 78 10.08 0.79 -8.02
C ALA A 78 11.21 1.63 -8.65
N GLY A 79 12.46 1.48 -8.20
CA GLY A 79 13.60 2.28 -8.68
C GLY A 79 13.66 3.71 -8.12
N GLU A 80 12.88 4.00 -7.08
CA GLU A 80 12.78 5.33 -6.44
C GLU A 80 13.87 5.55 -5.37
N LEU A 81 14.67 4.52 -5.07
CA LEU A 81 15.79 4.56 -4.14
C LEU A 81 17.02 3.93 -4.81
N VAL A 82 18.06 4.74 -5.03
CA VAL A 82 19.38 4.33 -5.55
C VAL A 82 20.39 4.04 -4.43
#